data_AF-A0A1F4XZX6-F1
#
_entry.id   AF-A0A1F4XZX6-F1
#
_cell.length_a   1.000
_cell.length_b   1.000
_cell.length_c   1.000
_cell.angle_alpha   90.00
_cell.angle_beta   90.00
_cell.angle_gamma   90.00
#
_symmetry.space_group_name_H-M   'P 1'
#
loop_
_entity.id
_entity.type
_entity.pdbx_description
1 polymer ?
#
loop_
_entity_poly.entity_id
_entity_poly.type
_entity_poly.pdbx_seq_one_letter_code
_entity_poly.pdbx_strand_id
1 'polypeptide(L)'
;MGHTPSACGNLRARGFTLIELLVVISIISLLAVILTASLMTARQKARDTRRLTDIKTIANALEFYNMDEGHYPIATEWATGCGHAGSSWIPDGDNYDWSTEYLPDMPRDPSENCSALNQHTYAYWSDGSNYQITTQLESSVPPDTGGNNYSFDGTSFQPFIDTAPFTAAFSSLAPDPTNQSPIPIVVSFARSVVDFTQSSVSVVRGFVSGFSPVLATLYNIFVTPTDNDPIIVSLSGGAVHDESGVGNAPAQFTITFNSLLPHPALSPDPFPMTVSAPFSVDVNFTLPVVDFSAGDINVQNGTVDNFYETAPMDGTNYTLTITPTSAGEVAVYIPSDVAHSAAGNGNVASNTISTDFNP
;
A
#
# COMPACT_ATOMS: atom_id res chain seq x y z
N MET A 1 82.46 47.82 -58.47
CA MET A 1 83.04 47.24 -57.25
C MET A 1 82.04 46.25 -56.70
N GLY A 2 82.37 44.97 -56.75
CA GLY A 2 81.50 43.89 -56.27
C GLY A 2 81.52 43.80 -54.75
N HIS A 3 80.35 43.54 -54.16
CA HIS A 3 80.26 43.00 -52.81
C HIS A 3 79.67 41.60 -52.89
N THR A 4 80.44 40.66 -52.36
CA THR A 4 80.17 39.23 -52.22
C THR A 4 78.99 38.94 -51.28
N PRO A 5 78.21 37.86 -51.49
CA PRO A 5 77.25 37.40 -50.50
C PRO A 5 77.96 36.65 -49.36
N SER A 6 77.79 37.11 -48.12
CA SER A 6 78.20 36.36 -46.93
C SER A 6 77.22 35.23 -46.65
N ALA A 7 77.73 34.01 -46.61
CA ALA A 7 77.04 32.85 -46.06
C ALA A 7 76.91 32.96 -44.53
N CYS A 8 75.92 32.21 -43.99
CA CYS A 8 75.78 31.66 -42.62
C CYS A 8 74.42 32.06 -41.99
N GLY A 9 73.58 31.15 -41.49
CA GLY A 9 73.74 29.72 -41.28
C GLY A 9 72.38 29.04 -41.08
N ASN A 10 72.37 27.72 -41.27
CA ASN A 10 71.25 26.85 -40.97
C ASN A 10 70.83 27.01 -39.50
N LEU A 11 69.70 27.67 -39.26
CA LEU A 11 68.99 27.56 -37.99
C LEU A 11 68.49 26.12 -37.91
N ARG A 12 69.24 25.24 -37.21
CA ARG A 12 68.74 23.92 -36.81
C ARG A 12 67.41 24.13 -36.09
N ALA A 13 66.31 23.75 -36.73
CA ALA A 13 65.05 23.56 -36.05
C ALA A 13 65.30 22.57 -34.91
N ARG A 14 65.26 23.06 -33.66
CA ARG A 14 65.36 22.21 -32.48
C ARG A 14 64.09 21.34 -32.50
N GLY A 15 64.26 20.06 -32.84
CA GLY A 15 63.17 19.08 -32.78
C GLY A 15 62.80 18.82 -31.32
N PHE A 16 61.49 18.76 -31.04
CA PHE A 16 60.97 18.37 -29.74
C PHE A 16 61.42 16.94 -29.40
N THR A 17 61.86 16.73 -28.17
CA THR A 17 62.20 15.38 -27.69
C THR A 17 60.93 14.61 -27.31
N LEU A 18 60.96 13.28 -27.47
CA LEU A 18 59.83 12.41 -27.07
C LEU A 18 59.47 12.57 -25.58
N ILE A 19 60.46 12.85 -24.73
CA ILE A 19 60.24 13.05 -23.29
C ILE A 19 59.53 14.38 -22.99
N GLU A 20 59.86 15.46 -23.71
CA GLU A 20 59.15 16.74 -23.58
C GLU A 20 57.67 16.61 -23.99
N LEU A 21 57.39 15.90 -25.08
CA LEU A 21 56.00 15.67 -25.51
C LEU A 21 55.24 14.79 -24.50
N LEU A 22 55.88 13.75 -23.97
CA LEU A 22 55.27 12.82 -23.00
C LEU A 22 54.91 13.53 -21.69
N VAL A 23 55.80 14.38 -21.17
CA VAL A 23 55.54 15.15 -19.95
C VAL A 23 54.37 16.12 -20.19
N VAL A 24 54.31 16.80 -21.34
CA VAL A 24 53.24 17.76 -21.64
C VAL A 24 51.87 17.08 -21.74
N ILE A 25 51.75 15.98 -22.48
CA ILE A 25 50.46 15.26 -22.58
C ILE A 25 50.03 14.68 -21.22
N SER A 26 50.99 14.28 -20.37
CA SER A 26 50.69 13.78 -19.03
C SER A 26 50.11 14.88 -18.14
N ILE A 27 50.69 16.08 -18.15
CA ILE A 27 50.20 17.22 -17.36
C ILE A 27 48.84 17.70 -17.89
N ILE A 28 48.66 17.78 -19.22
CA ILE A 28 47.38 18.18 -19.82
C ILE A 28 46.27 17.19 -19.45
N SER A 29 46.55 15.88 -19.47
CA SER A 29 45.56 14.86 -19.09
C SER A 29 45.14 14.97 -17.62
N LEU A 30 46.08 15.21 -16.71
CA LEU A 30 45.80 15.42 -15.29
C LEU A 30 44.95 16.68 -15.06
N LEU A 31 45.33 17.80 -15.69
CA LEU A 31 44.59 19.06 -15.59
C LEU A 31 43.19 18.94 -16.19
N ALA A 32 43.04 18.22 -17.31
CA ALA A 32 41.74 18.01 -17.96
C ALA A 32 40.74 17.27 -17.05
N VAL A 33 41.17 16.23 -16.33
CA VAL A 33 40.30 15.49 -15.40
C VAL A 33 39.80 16.39 -14.27
N ILE A 34 40.68 17.17 -13.64
CA ILE A 34 40.31 18.10 -12.56
C ILE A 34 39.31 19.16 -13.07
N LEU A 35 39.57 19.72 -14.26
CA LEU A 35 38.69 20.70 -14.88
C LEU A 35 37.30 20.12 -15.18
N THR A 36 37.22 18.88 -15.69
CA THR A 36 35.92 18.25 -15.98
C THR A 36 35.05 18.06 -14.73
N ALA A 37 35.61 17.61 -13.60
CA ALA A 37 34.86 17.49 -12.35
C ALA A 37 34.35 18.85 -11.85
N SER A 38 35.21 19.88 -11.88
CA SER A 38 34.82 21.24 -11.47
C SER A 38 33.72 21.84 -12.34
N LEU A 39 33.72 21.53 -13.65
CA LEU A 39 32.73 21.99 -14.61
C LEU A 39 31.36 21.33 -14.37
N MET A 40 31.33 20.05 -13.99
CA MET A 40 30.07 19.37 -13.67
C MET A 40 29.37 20.00 -12.46
N THR A 41 30.11 20.23 -11.36
CA THR A 41 29.57 20.89 -10.16
C THR A 41 29.14 22.34 -10.44
N ALA A 42 29.90 23.08 -11.25
CA ALA A 42 29.52 24.43 -11.64
C ALA A 42 28.22 24.47 -12.48
N ARG A 43 28.04 23.50 -13.39
CA ARG A 43 26.80 23.36 -14.17
C ARG A 43 25.62 22.95 -13.30
N GLN A 44 25.80 22.04 -12.34
CA GLN A 44 24.78 21.67 -11.36
C GLN A 44 24.31 22.90 -10.56
N LYS A 45 25.24 23.68 -9.99
CA LYS A 45 24.92 24.90 -9.24
C LYS A 45 24.20 25.95 -10.09
N ALA A 46 24.58 26.09 -11.36
CA ALA A 46 23.90 26.98 -12.29
C ALA A 46 22.45 26.56 -12.54
N ARG A 47 22.18 25.26 -12.68
CA ARG A 47 20.83 24.71 -12.82
C ARG A 47 19.99 24.91 -11.56
N ASP A 48 20.56 24.66 -10.39
CA ASP A 48 19.88 24.90 -9.11
C ASP A 48 19.53 26.37 -8.92
N THR A 49 20.46 27.28 -9.24
CA THR A 49 20.20 28.73 -9.22
C THR A 49 19.07 29.10 -10.17
N ARG A 50 18.99 28.44 -11.33
CA ARG A 50 17.93 28.66 -12.31
C ARG A 50 16.58 28.18 -11.77
N ARG A 51 16.48 26.96 -11.22
CA ARG A 51 15.27 26.42 -10.59
C ARG A 51 14.71 27.33 -9.49
N LEU A 52 15.58 27.84 -8.62
CA LEU A 52 15.19 28.78 -7.57
C LEU A 52 14.68 30.11 -8.16
N THR A 53 15.27 30.57 -9.28
CA THR A 53 14.79 31.76 -9.98
C THR A 53 13.42 31.51 -10.61
N ASP A 54 13.23 30.35 -11.22
CA ASP A 54 11.97 29.96 -11.87
C ASP A 54 10.81 29.88 -10.86
N ILE A 55 11.03 29.28 -9.69
CA ILE A 55 10.03 29.28 -8.60
C ILE A 55 9.65 30.70 -8.20
N LYS A 56 10.60 31.63 -8.05
CA LYS A 56 10.28 33.03 -7.71
C LYS A 56 9.37 33.66 -8.76
N THR A 57 9.65 33.40 -10.04
CA THR A 57 8.84 33.95 -11.13
C THR A 57 7.41 33.40 -11.07
N ILE A 58 7.25 32.10 -10.81
CA ILE A 58 5.91 31.48 -10.67
C ILE A 58 5.19 32.00 -9.41
N ALA A 59 5.88 32.09 -8.28
CA ALA A 59 5.31 32.61 -7.04
C ALA A 59 4.78 34.04 -7.20
N ASN A 60 5.55 34.93 -7.83
CA ASN A 60 5.08 36.30 -8.09
C ASN A 60 3.82 36.32 -8.97
N ALA A 61 3.72 35.41 -9.96
CA ALA A 61 2.52 35.29 -10.78
C ALA A 61 1.31 34.81 -9.98
N LEU A 62 1.51 33.87 -9.03
CA LEU A 62 0.48 33.41 -8.10
C LEU A 62 -0.02 34.53 -7.18
N GLU A 63 0.87 35.41 -6.71
CA GLU A 63 0.47 36.59 -5.93
C GLU A 63 -0.40 37.55 -6.74
N PHE A 64 -0.01 37.84 -7.98
CA PHE A 64 -0.82 38.69 -8.86
C PHE A 64 -2.20 38.06 -9.16
N TYR A 65 -2.24 36.75 -9.41
CA TYR A 65 -3.51 36.03 -9.57
C TYR A 65 -4.42 36.18 -8.35
N ASN A 66 -3.87 35.96 -7.15
CA ASN A 66 -4.64 36.09 -5.91
C ASN A 66 -5.10 37.53 -5.64
N MET A 67 -4.34 38.54 -6.06
CA MET A 67 -4.76 39.94 -5.96
C MET A 67 -5.99 40.26 -6.82
N ASP A 68 -6.12 39.62 -7.99
CA ASP A 68 -7.20 39.88 -8.94
C ASP A 68 -8.41 38.97 -8.71
N GLU A 69 -8.21 37.68 -8.44
CA GLU A 69 -9.27 36.67 -8.26
C GLU A 69 -9.66 36.42 -6.80
N GLY A 70 -8.85 36.89 -5.84
CA GLY A 70 -9.12 36.75 -4.40
C GLY A 70 -8.86 35.36 -3.82
N HIS A 71 -8.26 34.45 -4.59
CA HIS A 71 -7.76 33.15 -4.13
C HIS A 71 -6.58 32.68 -4.98
N TYR A 72 -5.81 31.71 -4.50
CA TYR A 72 -4.80 31.01 -5.29
C TYR A 72 -5.44 29.92 -6.17
N PRO A 73 -4.81 29.53 -7.30
CA PRO A 73 -5.25 28.41 -8.13
C PRO A 73 -5.41 27.11 -7.31
N ILE A 74 -6.60 26.52 -7.28
CA ILE A 74 -6.86 25.37 -6.41
C ILE A 74 -6.29 24.08 -7.02
N ALA A 75 -5.43 23.42 -6.26
CA ALA A 75 -4.83 22.12 -6.60
C ALA A 75 -4.88 21.21 -5.36
N THR A 76 -5.93 20.38 -5.24
CA THR A 76 -6.16 19.53 -4.07
C THR A 76 -5.20 18.35 -3.96
N GLU A 77 -4.52 18.01 -5.06
CA GLU A 77 -3.40 17.07 -5.12
C GLU A 77 -2.15 17.79 -5.68
N TRP A 78 -0.97 17.19 -5.51
CA TRP A 78 0.27 17.76 -6.04
C TRP A 78 0.28 17.76 -7.57
N ALA A 79 0.13 18.94 -8.18
CA ALA A 79 0.33 19.15 -9.60
C ALA A 79 1.83 19.23 -9.90
N THR A 80 2.31 18.53 -10.92
CA THR A 80 3.75 18.48 -11.26
C THR A 80 4.02 18.98 -12.67
N GLY A 81 5.13 19.71 -12.83
CA GLY A 81 5.50 20.41 -14.05
C GLY A 81 6.98 20.30 -14.37
N CYS A 82 7.27 20.24 -15.66
CA CYS A 82 8.53 19.66 -16.11
C CYS A 82 8.96 20.10 -17.52
N GLY A 83 8.03 20.13 -18.49
CA GLY A 83 8.42 19.81 -19.87
C GLY A 83 7.97 20.71 -21.00
N HIS A 84 7.12 21.73 -20.83
CA HIS A 84 6.71 22.55 -21.97
C HIS A 84 6.68 24.03 -21.61
N ALA A 85 7.62 24.78 -22.20
CA ALA A 85 7.51 26.23 -22.27
C ALA A 85 6.17 26.56 -22.96
N GLY A 86 5.31 27.27 -22.25
CA GLY A 86 4.03 27.77 -22.78
C GLY A 86 2.78 26.92 -22.51
N SER A 87 2.85 25.74 -21.89
CA SER A 87 1.66 25.06 -21.37
C SER A 87 1.64 25.13 -19.84
N SER A 88 0.65 25.81 -19.29
CA SER A 88 0.46 25.88 -17.84
C SER A 88 0.26 24.48 -17.25
N TRP A 89 1.01 24.17 -16.20
CA TRP A 89 0.92 22.88 -15.50
C TRP A 89 0.32 23.01 -14.10
N ILE A 90 0.03 24.23 -13.65
CA ILE A 90 -0.67 24.49 -12.39
C ILE A 90 -2.17 24.59 -12.70
N PRO A 91 -3.02 23.73 -12.13
CA PRO A 91 -4.46 23.84 -12.29
C PRO A 91 -5.08 24.85 -11.32
N ASP A 92 -6.23 25.38 -11.71
CA ASP A 92 -7.25 25.93 -10.83
C ASP A 92 -8.55 25.13 -11.06
N GLY A 93 -8.73 24.05 -10.30
CA GLY A 93 -9.71 23.03 -10.63
C GLY A 93 -9.42 22.38 -11.98
N ASP A 94 -10.33 22.52 -12.95
CA ASP A 94 -10.17 22.00 -14.32
C ASP A 94 -9.49 23.01 -15.28
N ASN A 95 -9.25 24.25 -14.83
CA ASN A 95 -8.69 25.31 -15.65
C ASN A 95 -7.16 25.36 -15.54
N TYR A 96 -6.45 25.33 -16.66
CA TYR A 96 -5.00 25.47 -16.69
C TYR A 96 -4.57 26.86 -17.19
N ASP A 97 -5.42 27.63 -17.84
CA ASP A 97 -5.00 28.82 -18.59
C ASP A 97 -4.79 30.08 -17.75
N TRP A 98 -5.03 30.01 -16.44
CA TRP A 98 -4.91 31.16 -15.53
C TRP A 98 -3.53 31.85 -15.63
N SER A 99 -2.47 31.08 -15.87
CA SER A 99 -1.11 31.61 -15.87
C SER A 99 -0.80 32.47 -17.10
N THR A 100 -1.58 32.41 -18.18
CA THR A 100 -1.29 33.13 -19.44
C THR A 100 -1.31 34.66 -19.30
N GLU A 101 -2.02 35.19 -18.31
CA GLU A 101 -2.09 36.63 -18.02
C GLU A 101 -0.97 37.09 -17.07
N TYR A 102 -0.58 36.24 -16.11
CA TYR A 102 0.35 36.59 -15.03
C TYR A 102 1.78 36.09 -15.25
N LEU A 103 1.96 35.13 -16.16
CA LEU A 103 3.20 34.44 -16.45
C LEU A 103 3.32 34.18 -17.96
N PRO A 104 4.12 34.99 -18.70
CA PRO A 104 4.19 34.93 -20.16
C PRO A 104 4.56 33.55 -20.71
N ASP A 105 5.46 32.85 -20.02
CA ASP A 105 5.84 31.47 -20.31
C ASP A 105 6.13 30.74 -19.01
N MET A 106 5.53 29.55 -18.85
CA MET A 106 5.81 28.70 -17.72
C MET A 106 7.28 28.22 -17.77
N PRO A 107 8.09 28.44 -16.71
CA PRO A 107 9.48 28.03 -16.69
C PRO A 107 9.67 26.53 -16.91
N ARG A 108 10.74 26.20 -17.62
CA ARG A 108 11.14 24.82 -17.90
C ARG A 108 12.32 24.43 -17.03
N ASP A 109 12.28 23.25 -16.42
CA ASP A 109 13.39 22.73 -15.64
C ASP A 109 14.66 22.66 -16.50
N PRO A 110 15.81 23.14 -16.01
CA PRO A 110 17.03 23.23 -16.81
C PRO A 110 17.77 21.89 -16.99
N SER A 111 17.21 20.75 -16.54
CA SER A 111 17.74 19.41 -16.80
C SER A 111 17.36 18.87 -18.19
N GLU A 112 18.25 18.08 -18.79
CA GLU A 112 18.04 17.51 -20.13
C GLU A 112 17.01 16.36 -20.15
N ASN A 113 16.68 15.77 -18.99
CA ASN A 113 15.86 14.57 -18.84
C ASN A 113 14.61 14.81 -17.97
N CYS A 114 13.94 15.94 -18.16
CA CYS A 114 12.70 16.15 -17.44
C CYS A 114 11.63 15.15 -17.89
N SER A 115 11.19 14.29 -16.99
CA SER A 115 10.04 13.41 -17.17
C SER A 115 9.22 13.39 -15.88
N ALA A 116 7.89 13.25 -15.97
CA ALA A 116 7.00 13.18 -14.80
C ALA A 116 7.32 12.01 -13.85
N LEU A 117 8.21 11.08 -14.25
CA LEU A 117 8.63 9.91 -13.48
C LEU A 117 10.07 10.01 -12.93
N ASN A 118 10.82 11.07 -13.24
CA ASN A 118 12.20 11.28 -12.76
C ASN A 118 12.31 12.52 -11.88
N GLN A 119 13.06 12.37 -10.81
CA GLN A 119 13.13 13.16 -9.57
C GLN A 119 13.69 14.60 -9.71
N HIS A 120 13.30 15.39 -10.71
CA HIS A 120 13.74 16.80 -10.84
C HIS A 120 12.65 17.66 -11.51
N THR A 121 11.52 17.86 -10.82
CA THR A 121 10.37 18.61 -11.33
C THR A 121 9.97 19.76 -10.41
N TYR A 122 9.15 20.68 -10.92
CA TYR A 122 8.40 21.62 -10.08
C TYR A 122 7.12 20.94 -9.59
N ALA A 123 6.68 21.24 -8.38
CA ALA A 123 5.41 20.76 -7.85
C ALA A 123 4.64 21.88 -7.17
N TYR A 124 3.32 21.84 -7.27
CA TYR A 124 2.41 22.84 -6.73
C TYR A 124 1.23 22.19 -6.01
N TRP A 125 0.81 22.78 -4.90
CA TRP A 125 -0.40 22.43 -4.16
C TRP A 125 -1.05 23.69 -3.61
N SER A 126 -2.38 23.74 -3.54
CA SER A 126 -3.08 24.85 -2.89
C SER A 126 -4.50 24.46 -2.47
N ASP A 127 -4.92 25.00 -1.33
CA ASP A 127 -6.31 24.96 -0.84
C ASP A 127 -7.12 26.22 -1.22
N GLY A 128 -6.56 27.08 -2.08
CA GLY A 128 -7.13 28.38 -2.48
C GLY A 128 -6.81 29.54 -1.52
N SER A 129 -6.48 29.27 -0.25
CA SER A 129 -6.07 30.30 0.71
C SER A 129 -4.56 30.33 0.94
N ASN A 130 -3.92 29.18 0.83
CA ASN A 130 -2.48 28.98 0.91
C ASN A 130 -2.02 28.21 -0.32
N TYR A 131 -0.79 28.41 -0.75
CA TYR A 131 -0.16 27.57 -1.75
C TYR A 131 1.23 27.13 -1.31
N GLN A 132 1.69 26.06 -1.95
CA GLN A 132 3.05 25.58 -1.86
C GLN A 132 3.57 25.34 -3.26
N ILE A 133 4.78 25.82 -3.54
CA ILE A 133 5.51 25.52 -4.77
C ILE A 133 6.91 25.06 -4.43
N THR A 134 7.32 23.92 -4.98
CA THR A 134 8.58 23.26 -4.65
C THR A 134 9.34 22.82 -5.90
N THR A 135 10.65 22.60 -5.74
CA THR A 135 11.53 22.01 -6.76
C THR A 135 12.61 21.21 -6.05
N GLN A 136 13.14 20.19 -6.73
CA GLN A 136 14.24 19.38 -6.23
C GLN A 136 15.57 19.88 -6.80
N LEU A 137 16.47 20.35 -5.92
CA LEU A 137 17.83 20.74 -6.31
C LEU A 137 18.74 19.52 -6.55
N GLU A 138 19.72 19.67 -7.44
CA GLU A 138 20.73 18.64 -7.75
C GLU A 138 21.85 18.57 -6.72
N SER A 139 22.18 19.70 -6.08
CA SER A 139 23.12 19.71 -4.96
C SER A 139 22.40 19.41 -3.64
N SER A 140 22.87 18.41 -2.89
CA SER A 140 22.46 18.21 -1.50
C SER A 140 23.00 19.34 -0.64
N VAL A 141 22.11 20.07 0.03
CA VAL A 141 22.47 20.92 1.17
C VAL A 141 22.77 20.00 2.38
N PRO A 142 23.58 20.37 3.40
CA PRO A 142 24.07 19.42 4.42
C PRO A 142 22.96 18.60 5.10
N PRO A 143 23.30 17.43 5.67
CA PRO A 143 22.35 16.38 5.97
C PRO A 143 21.60 16.70 7.28
N ASP A 144 20.37 17.21 7.21
CA ASP A 144 19.40 17.03 8.30
C ASP A 144 17.97 17.46 7.97
N THR A 145 17.51 17.25 6.73
CA THR A 145 16.08 17.41 6.44
C THR A 145 15.74 16.63 5.17
N GLY A 146 14.88 15.62 5.29
CA GLY A 146 14.44 14.82 4.15
C GLY A 146 13.86 15.71 3.04
N GLY A 147 14.62 15.82 1.94
CA GLY A 147 14.24 16.52 0.70
C GLY A 147 15.06 17.77 0.39
N ASN A 148 15.54 17.89 -0.86
CA ASN A 148 16.06 19.15 -1.42
C ASN A 148 14.91 20.12 -1.81
N ASN A 149 13.77 20.04 -1.10
CA ASN A 149 12.54 20.75 -1.42
C ASN A 149 12.53 22.07 -0.66
N TYR A 150 12.38 23.16 -1.38
CA TYR A 150 12.24 24.50 -0.81
C TYR A 150 10.86 25.05 -1.15
N SER A 151 10.18 25.63 -0.17
CA SER A 151 8.95 26.40 -0.36
C SER A 151 9.27 27.89 -0.32
N PHE A 152 8.63 28.66 -1.18
CA PHE A 152 8.69 30.13 -1.13
C PHE A 152 7.49 30.65 -0.33
N ASP A 153 7.74 31.41 0.74
CA ASP A 153 6.70 31.92 1.67
C ASP A 153 6.16 33.31 1.28
N GLY A 154 6.43 33.76 0.05
CA GLY A 154 6.16 35.13 -0.41
C GLY A 154 7.30 36.12 -0.16
N THR A 155 8.28 35.80 0.70
CA THR A 155 9.41 36.69 1.05
C THR A 155 10.78 36.02 0.97
N SER A 156 10.87 34.71 1.23
CA SER A 156 12.12 33.97 1.32
C SER A 156 11.93 32.48 0.98
N PHE A 157 13.03 31.79 0.63
CA PHE A 157 13.04 30.35 0.46
C PHE A 157 13.28 29.70 1.82
N GLN A 158 12.33 28.89 2.26
CA GLN A 158 12.46 28.07 3.47
C GLN A 158 12.56 26.60 3.06
N PRO A 159 13.39 25.79 3.74
CA PRO A 159 13.34 24.33 3.61
C PRO A 159 11.90 23.87 3.87
N PHE A 160 11.31 23.16 2.90
CA PHE A 160 9.99 22.57 3.06
C PHE A 160 10.15 21.19 3.66
N ILE A 161 9.66 21.03 4.89
CA ILE A 161 9.54 19.72 5.53
C ILE A 161 8.09 19.31 5.33
N ASP A 162 7.89 18.32 4.46
CA ASP A 162 6.61 17.63 4.44
C ASP A 162 6.42 16.98 5.82
N THR A 163 5.35 17.35 6.51
CA THR A 163 5.01 16.83 7.84
C THR A 163 3.63 16.19 7.84
N ALA A 164 2.96 16.12 6.68
CA ALA A 164 1.62 15.58 6.58
C ALA A 164 1.66 14.06 6.75
N PRO A 165 0.92 13.48 7.71
CA PRO A 165 1.01 12.06 7.96
C PRO A 165 0.48 11.25 6.77
N PHE A 166 1.24 10.26 6.32
CA PHE A 166 0.83 9.41 5.20
C PHE A 166 -0.17 8.33 5.64
N THR A 167 -1.03 7.89 4.73
CA THR A 167 -2.04 6.87 5.03
C THR A 167 -1.46 5.46 5.02
N ALA A 168 -1.99 4.62 5.90
CA ALA A 168 -1.78 3.18 5.92
C ALA A 168 -3.14 2.49 5.80
N ALA A 169 -3.18 1.36 5.11
CA ALA A 169 -4.38 0.54 4.98
C ALA A 169 -4.04 -0.93 5.24
N PHE A 170 -5.03 -1.64 5.78
CA PHE A 170 -4.97 -3.06 6.05
C PHE A 170 -5.96 -3.78 5.14
N SER A 171 -5.61 -4.99 4.70
CA SER A 171 -6.53 -5.88 4.00
C SER A 171 -6.22 -7.34 4.31
N SER A 172 -7.21 -8.21 4.17
CA SER A 172 -7.04 -9.66 4.25
C SER A 172 -7.90 -10.33 3.17
N LEU A 173 -7.44 -11.50 2.72
CA LEU A 173 -8.23 -12.39 1.86
C LEU A 173 -8.99 -13.46 2.67
N ALA A 174 -8.76 -13.53 3.99
CA ALA A 174 -9.54 -14.41 4.85
C ALA A 174 -11.01 -13.94 4.90
N PRO A 175 -11.99 -14.87 4.96
CA PRO A 175 -13.39 -14.52 5.13
C PRO A 175 -13.62 -13.83 6.48
N ASP A 176 -14.73 -13.10 6.65
CA ASP A 176 -15.15 -12.59 7.97
C ASP A 176 -16.57 -13.08 8.25
N PRO A 177 -16.77 -13.97 9.24
CA PRO A 177 -15.78 -14.53 10.17
C PRO A 177 -14.82 -15.54 9.54
N THR A 178 -13.67 -15.80 10.19
CA THR A 178 -12.68 -16.82 9.77
C THR A 178 -12.31 -17.79 10.89
N ASN A 179 -11.98 -19.02 10.52
CA ASN A 179 -11.30 -20.00 11.38
C ASN A 179 -9.80 -20.17 11.05
N GLN A 180 -9.28 -19.37 10.11
CA GLN A 180 -7.89 -19.44 9.69
C GLN A 180 -6.97 -18.88 10.78
N SER A 181 -5.94 -19.63 11.14
CA SER A 181 -4.90 -19.19 12.08
C SER A 181 -3.53 -19.72 11.64
N PRO A 182 -2.52 -18.86 11.43
CA PRO A 182 -2.57 -17.39 11.50
C PRO A 182 -3.33 -16.74 10.34
N ILE A 183 -3.97 -15.60 10.61
CA ILE A 183 -4.69 -14.77 9.64
C ILE A 183 -3.66 -13.94 8.84
N PRO A 184 -3.59 -14.09 7.50
CA PRO A 184 -2.71 -13.29 6.66
C PRO A 184 -3.31 -11.90 6.47
N ILE A 185 -2.51 -10.86 6.75
CA ILE A 185 -2.89 -9.46 6.55
C ILE A 185 -1.84 -8.78 5.69
N VAL A 186 -2.31 -7.99 4.73
CA VAL A 186 -1.49 -7.11 3.90
C VAL A 186 -1.62 -5.69 4.44
N VAL A 187 -0.48 -5.06 4.69
CA VAL A 187 -0.38 -3.65 5.08
C VAL A 187 0.20 -2.86 3.92
N SER A 188 -0.53 -1.87 3.45
CA SER A 188 -0.10 -0.96 2.38
C SER A 188 0.05 0.45 2.91
N PHE A 189 1.14 1.11 2.53
CA PHE A 189 1.43 2.50 2.86
C PHE A 189 1.40 3.37 1.61
N ALA A 190 0.95 4.62 1.73
CA ALA A 190 1.00 5.58 0.63
C ALA A 190 2.44 6.02 0.28
N ARG A 191 3.43 5.68 1.12
CA ARG A 191 4.84 6.01 0.97
C ARG A 191 5.73 4.85 1.38
N SER A 192 6.96 4.82 0.88
CA SER A 192 7.98 3.88 1.32
C SER A 192 8.33 4.13 2.78
N VAL A 193 8.38 3.07 3.58
CA VAL A 193 8.63 3.16 5.03
C VAL A 193 9.96 2.50 5.41
N VAL A 194 10.58 2.96 6.50
CA VAL A 194 11.92 2.49 6.92
C VAL A 194 11.96 1.71 8.23
N ASP A 195 10.94 1.82 9.07
CA ASP A 195 10.94 1.33 10.45
C ASP A 195 9.70 0.50 10.82
N PHE A 196 8.97 -0.02 9.83
CA PHE A 196 7.81 -0.88 10.09
C PHE A 196 8.26 -2.21 10.71
N THR A 197 7.94 -2.39 11.99
CA THR A 197 8.36 -3.55 12.79
C THR A 197 7.22 -4.05 13.67
N GLN A 198 7.46 -5.16 14.38
CA GLN A 198 6.47 -5.74 15.30
C GLN A 198 5.96 -4.77 16.36
N SER A 199 6.80 -3.84 16.85
CA SER A 199 6.39 -2.82 17.81
C SER A 199 5.48 -1.75 17.25
N SER A 200 5.42 -1.59 15.91
CA SER A 200 4.55 -0.60 15.27
C SER A 200 3.08 -0.99 15.34
N VAL A 201 2.77 -2.29 15.49
CA VAL A 201 1.40 -2.82 15.45
C VAL A 201 0.97 -3.32 16.82
N SER A 202 -0.23 -2.94 17.24
CA SER A 202 -0.90 -3.47 18.42
C SER A 202 -2.04 -4.38 18.00
N VAL A 203 -2.19 -5.53 18.67
CA VAL A 203 -3.27 -6.48 18.41
C VAL A 203 -4.02 -6.76 19.69
N VAL A 204 -5.34 -6.57 19.67
CA VAL A 204 -6.24 -7.02 20.74
C VAL A 204 -6.65 -8.45 20.43
N ARG A 205 -6.54 -9.35 21.42
CA ARG A 205 -6.89 -10.80 21.31
C ARG A 205 -6.09 -11.56 20.26
N GLY A 206 -4.83 -11.18 20.11
CA GLY A 206 -3.90 -11.87 19.22
C GLY A 206 -2.47 -11.35 19.37
N PHE A 207 -1.57 -11.96 18.62
CA PHE A 207 -0.21 -11.46 18.45
C PHE A 207 0.14 -11.39 16.97
N VAL A 208 0.97 -10.43 16.60
CA VAL A 208 1.40 -10.20 15.22
C VAL A 208 2.81 -10.73 15.00
N SER A 209 3.07 -11.25 13.81
CA SER A 209 4.35 -11.79 13.39
C SER A 209 4.58 -11.59 11.88
N GLY A 210 5.77 -11.96 11.41
CA GLY A 210 6.06 -12.11 9.98
C GLY A 210 6.03 -10.82 9.16
N PHE A 211 6.63 -9.74 9.67
CA PHE A 211 6.84 -8.44 9.01
C PHE A 211 7.81 -8.55 7.83
N SER A 212 7.37 -9.19 6.75
CA SER A 212 8.17 -9.38 5.56
C SER A 212 7.81 -8.31 4.51
N PRO A 213 8.77 -7.47 4.08
CA PRO A 213 8.51 -6.52 3.01
C PRO A 213 8.32 -7.27 1.69
N VAL A 214 7.20 -7.01 1.03
CA VAL A 214 6.97 -7.41 -0.37
C VAL A 214 7.52 -6.31 -1.28
N LEU A 215 7.25 -5.05 -0.92
CA LEU A 215 7.78 -3.82 -1.50
C LEU A 215 8.07 -2.83 -0.37
N ALA A 216 8.73 -1.71 -0.67
CA ALA A 216 8.96 -0.64 0.31
C ALA A 216 7.65 -0.02 0.87
N THR A 217 6.54 -0.20 0.17
CA THR A 217 5.20 0.30 0.53
C THR A 217 4.22 -0.80 0.95
N LEU A 218 4.64 -2.08 0.90
CA LEU A 218 3.73 -3.21 1.02
C LEU A 218 4.34 -4.34 1.85
N TYR A 219 3.66 -4.74 2.90
CA TYR A 219 4.12 -5.76 3.84
C TYR A 219 3.06 -6.82 4.03
N ASN A 220 3.53 -8.07 4.13
CA ASN A 220 2.72 -9.13 4.71
C ASN A 220 2.99 -9.16 6.22
N ILE A 221 1.94 -9.36 7.00
CA ILE A 221 2.01 -9.71 8.42
C ILE A 221 1.05 -10.88 8.69
N PHE A 222 1.27 -11.58 9.80
CA PHE A 222 0.43 -12.68 10.24
C PHE A 222 -0.07 -12.40 11.64
N VAL A 223 -1.38 -12.51 11.85
CA VAL A 223 -1.99 -12.37 13.17
C VAL A 223 -2.46 -13.73 13.65
N THR A 224 -1.95 -14.16 14.81
CA THR A 224 -2.41 -15.37 15.47
C THR A 224 -3.42 -14.99 16.55
N PRO A 225 -4.69 -15.38 16.41
CA PRO A 225 -5.73 -15.19 17.41
C PRO A 225 -5.41 -15.89 18.73
N THR A 226 -5.85 -15.33 19.87
CA THR A 226 -5.80 -16.01 21.17
C THR A 226 -7.17 -16.51 21.64
N ASP A 227 -8.25 -15.87 21.19
CA ASP A 227 -9.61 -16.15 21.62
C ASP A 227 -10.59 -16.09 20.43
N ASN A 228 -11.75 -16.73 20.56
CA ASN A 228 -12.84 -16.63 19.58
C ASN A 228 -13.60 -15.33 19.83
N ASP A 229 -13.44 -14.34 18.95
CA ASP A 229 -14.11 -13.04 18.99
C ASP A 229 -13.52 -12.10 17.91
N PRO A 230 -14.05 -10.86 17.76
CA PRO A 230 -13.40 -9.82 16.98
C PRO A 230 -11.96 -9.54 17.46
N ILE A 231 -11.02 -9.65 16.53
CA ILE A 231 -9.62 -9.25 16.66
C ILE A 231 -9.48 -7.85 16.09
N ILE A 232 -8.78 -6.99 16.84
CA ILE A 232 -8.51 -5.63 16.40
C ILE A 232 -7.01 -5.49 16.18
N VAL A 233 -6.61 -5.14 14.96
CA VAL A 233 -5.24 -4.83 14.57
C VAL A 233 -5.15 -3.32 14.34
N SER A 234 -4.27 -2.65 15.09
CA SER A 234 -4.18 -1.20 15.08
C SER A 234 -2.75 -0.73 14.85
N LEU A 235 -2.63 0.31 14.01
CA LEU A 235 -1.44 1.11 13.82
C LEU A 235 -1.71 2.50 14.39
N SER A 236 -1.01 2.90 15.45
CA SER A 236 -1.14 4.25 15.99
C SER A 236 -0.54 5.28 15.03
N GLY A 237 -0.97 6.54 15.12
CA GLY A 237 -0.33 7.62 14.35
C GLY A 237 1.13 7.79 14.76
N GLY A 238 2.02 7.97 13.79
CA GLY A 238 3.47 8.09 13.99
C GLY A 238 4.15 6.80 14.48
N ALA A 239 3.55 5.63 14.27
CA ALA A 239 4.16 4.34 14.61
C ALA A 239 5.18 3.86 13.56
N VAL A 240 5.10 4.42 12.36
CA VAL A 240 5.91 4.08 11.18
C VAL A 240 6.25 5.37 10.46
N HIS A 241 7.48 5.46 9.97
CA HIS A 241 8.04 6.63 9.32
C HIS A 241 8.59 6.31 7.93
N ASP A 242 8.58 7.32 7.07
CA ASP A 242 9.31 7.31 5.80
C ASP A 242 10.79 7.73 5.98
N GLU A 243 11.57 7.74 4.89
CA GLU A 243 12.98 8.19 4.92
C GLU A 243 13.15 9.65 5.37
N SER A 244 12.08 10.46 5.31
CA SER A 244 12.08 11.86 5.72
C SER A 244 11.65 12.04 7.18
N GLY A 245 11.29 10.96 7.89
CA GLY A 245 10.85 10.99 9.28
C GLY A 245 9.38 11.39 9.46
N VAL A 246 8.58 11.42 8.39
CA VAL A 246 7.15 11.71 8.46
C VAL A 246 6.42 10.48 8.99
N GLY A 247 5.52 10.63 9.95
CA GLY A 247 4.78 9.51 10.53
C GLY A 247 3.51 9.13 9.76
N ASN A 248 3.03 7.90 9.93
CA ASN A 248 1.73 7.50 9.40
C ASN A 248 0.54 8.14 10.16
N ALA A 249 -0.62 8.25 9.51
CA ALA A 249 -1.91 8.48 10.17
C ALA A 249 -2.40 7.18 10.83
N PRO A 250 -3.19 7.25 11.93
CA PRO A 250 -3.69 6.05 12.59
C PRO A 250 -4.59 5.21 11.66
N ALA A 251 -4.47 3.89 11.74
CA ALA A 251 -5.26 2.94 10.96
C ALA A 251 -5.66 1.74 11.82
N GLN A 252 -6.79 1.11 11.49
CA GLN A 252 -7.29 -0.07 12.20
C GLN A 252 -7.94 -1.05 11.23
N PHE A 253 -7.86 -2.33 11.57
CA PHE A 253 -8.52 -3.45 10.90
C PHE A 253 -9.18 -4.35 11.94
N THR A 254 -10.37 -4.84 11.63
CA THR A 254 -11.11 -5.76 12.49
C THR A 254 -11.52 -6.98 11.67
N ILE A 255 -11.35 -8.17 12.25
CA ILE A 255 -11.82 -9.44 11.67
C ILE A 255 -12.27 -10.35 12.80
N THR A 256 -13.34 -11.12 12.61
CA THR A 256 -13.84 -12.04 13.64
C THR A 256 -13.20 -13.41 13.49
N PHE A 257 -12.49 -13.87 14.53
CA PHE A 257 -11.99 -15.24 14.57
C PHE A 257 -12.97 -16.15 15.32
N ASN A 258 -13.28 -17.30 14.73
CA ASN A 258 -14.10 -18.33 15.35
C ASN A 258 -13.63 -19.73 14.91
N SER A 259 -13.16 -20.52 15.87
CA SER A 259 -12.70 -21.92 15.73
C SER A 259 -13.64 -22.92 16.39
N LEU A 260 -14.79 -22.48 16.91
CA LEU A 260 -15.74 -23.37 17.57
C LEU A 260 -16.47 -24.23 16.53
N LEU A 261 -16.53 -25.53 16.82
CA LEU A 261 -17.17 -26.53 15.95
C LEU A 261 -18.66 -26.67 16.31
N PRO A 262 -19.57 -26.67 15.31
CA PRO A 262 -20.96 -27.05 15.54
C PRO A 262 -21.06 -28.50 16.06
N HIS A 263 -21.89 -28.74 17.06
CA HIS A 263 -22.15 -30.08 17.59
C HIS A 263 -23.63 -30.42 17.38
N PRO A 264 -23.98 -31.28 16.40
CA PRO A 264 -25.34 -31.77 16.22
C PRO A 264 -25.69 -32.80 17.28
N ALA A 265 -26.83 -32.61 17.94
CA ALA A 265 -27.47 -33.61 18.77
C ALA A 265 -28.79 -34.04 18.13
N LEU A 266 -28.97 -35.34 17.96
CA LEU A 266 -30.22 -35.96 17.53
C LEU A 266 -31.11 -36.23 18.74
N SER A 267 -32.39 -35.89 18.64
CA SER A 267 -33.36 -36.13 19.72
C SER A 267 -34.70 -36.68 19.18
N PRO A 268 -35.49 -37.37 20.02
CA PRO A 268 -35.25 -37.69 21.43
C PRO A 268 -34.11 -38.69 21.67
N ASP A 269 -33.36 -38.51 22.78
CA ASP A 269 -32.34 -39.43 23.27
C ASP A 269 -32.56 -39.63 24.80
N PRO A 270 -32.90 -40.84 25.28
CA PRO A 270 -32.99 -42.10 24.55
C PRO A 270 -34.19 -42.15 23.60
N PHE A 271 -33.98 -42.73 22.42
CA PHE A 271 -35.03 -42.96 21.43
C PHE A 271 -35.84 -44.23 21.78
N PRO A 272 -37.14 -44.32 21.42
CA PRO A 272 -37.92 -45.55 21.59
C PRO A 272 -37.25 -46.78 20.95
N MET A 273 -37.18 -47.90 21.68
CA MET A 273 -36.55 -49.13 21.17
C MET A 273 -37.26 -49.75 19.97
N THR A 274 -38.55 -49.46 19.78
CA THR A 274 -39.34 -49.97 18.64
C THR A 274 -40.28 -48.89 18.11
N VAL A 275 -40.53 -48.92 16.80
CA VAL A 275 -41.47 -48.05 16.10
C VAL A 275 -42.26 -48.85 15.07
N SER A 276 -43.50 -48.45 14.79
CA SER A 276 -44.38 -49.11 13.80
C SER A 276 -44.88 -48.17 12.69
N ALA A 277 -44.39 -46.93 12.66
CA ALA A 277 -44.73 -45.91 11.67
C ALA A 277 -43.53 -44.95 11.46
N PRO A 278 -43.53 -44.12 10.41
CA PRO A 278 -42.57 -43.03 10.26
C PRO A 278 -42.51 -42.17 11.53
N PHE A 279 -41.32 -41.72 11.90
CA PHE A 279 -41.07 -41.03 13.16
C PHE A 279 -40.27 -39.73 12.94
N SER A 280 -40.46 -38.77 13.84
CA SER A 280 -39.76 -37.49 13.79
C SER A 280 -38.42 -37.57 14.53
N VAL A 281 -37.40 -36.91 13.99
CA VAL A 281 -36.11 -36.67 14.65
C VAL A 281 -35.81 -35.19 14.57
N ASP A 282 -35.39 -34.61 15.69
CA ASP A 282 -34.91 -33.23 15.74
C ASP A 282 -33.38 -33.22 15.78
N VAL A 283 -32.78 -32.27 15.08
CA VAL A 283 -31.34 -31.98 15.09
C VAL A 283 -31.12 -30.62 15.73
N ASN A 284 -30.34 -30.57 16.80
CA ASN A 284 -29.98 -29.34 17.49
C ASN A 284 -28.45 -29.15 17.44
N PHE A 285 -27.98 -28.15 16.71
CA PHE A 285 -26.59 -27.73 16.72
C PHE A 285 -26.31 -26.76 17.87
N THR A 286 -25.15 -26.89 18.49
CA THR A 286 -24.65 -25.92 19.48
C THR A 286 -24.26 -24.57 18.88
N LEU A 287 -24.07 -24.51 17.56
CA LEU A 287 -23.70 -23.31 16.79
C LEU A 287 -24.43 -23.32 15.45
N PRO A 288 -24.73 -22.13 14.88
CA PRO A 288 -25.38 -22.04 13.58
C PRO A 288 -24.50 -22.60 12.46
N VAL A 289 -25.11 -23.38 11.58
CA VAL A 289 -24.51 -23.90 10.32
C VAL A 289 -25.19 -23.27 9.11
N VAL A 290 -24.46 -23.13 8.00
CA VAL A 290 -24.91 -22.39 6.81
C VAL A 290 -25.26 -23.28 5.61
N ASP A 291 -24.87 -24.55 5.64
CA ASP A 291 -24.95 -25.47 4.49
C ASP A 291 -25.54 -26.85 4.84
N PHE A 292 -26.10 -27.05 6.04
CA PHE A 292 -26.70 -28.33 6.43
C PHE A 292 -27.97 -28.65 5.65
N SER A 293 -28.06 -29.88 5.18
CA SER A 293 -29.11 -30.38 4.32
C SER A 293 -29.51 -31.82 4.68
N ALA A 294 -30.62 -32.30 4.12
CA ALA A 294 -31.05 -33.69 4.27
C ALA A 294 -30.02 -34.71 3.75
N GLY A 295 -29.14 -34.31 2.81
CA GLY A 295 -28.10 -35.17 2.25
C GLY A 295 -26.95 -35.47 3.21
N ASP A 296 -26.83 -34.68 4.28
CA ASP A 296 -25.77 -34.78 5.28
C ASP A 296 -26.11 -35.77 6.41
N ILE A 297 -27.30 -36.37 6.36
CA ILE A 297 -27.82 -37.30 7.36
C ILE A 297 -27.69 -38.72 6.84
N ASN A 298 -26.96 -39.57 7.57
CA ASN A 298 -26.87 -40.99 7.26
C ASN A 298 -28.00 -41.76 7.94
N VAL A 299 -28.83 -42.41 7.14
CA VAL A 299 -29.92 -43.27 7.59
C VAL A 299 -29.71 -44.69 7.07
N GLN A 300 -29.65 -45.64 7.98
CA GLN A 300 -29.69 -47.06 7.66
C GLN A 300 -31.14 -47.56 7.73
N ASN A 301 -31.57 -48.31 6.72
CA ASN A 301 -32.91 -48.90 6.62
C ASN A 301 -34.07 -47.87 6.65
N GLY A 302 -33.83 -46.64 6.20
CA GLY A 302 -34.85 -45.60 6.11
C GLY A 302 -34.49 -44.51 5.11
N THR A 303 -35.43 -43.61 4.86
CA THR A 303 -35.23 -42.37 4.09
C THR A 303 -35.52 -41.15 4.94
N VAL A 304 -34.86 -40.02 4.62
CA VAL A 304 -35.17 -38.71 5.19
C VAL A 304 -36.25 -38.04 4.35
N ASP A 305 -37.34 -37.66 5.01
CA ASP A 305 -38.46 -36.91 4.45
C ASP A 305 -38.73 -35.67 5.32
N ASN A 306 -39.48 -34.70 4.77
CA ASN A 306 -39.96 -33.51 5.50
C ASN A 306 -38.85 -32.80 6.31
N PHE A 307 -37.66 -32.62 5.73
CA PHE A 307 -36.55 -31.89 6.33
C PHE A 307 -36.81 -30.39 6.24
N TYR A 308 -36.85 -29.71 7.38
CA TYR A 308 -36.96 -28.26 7.44
C TYR A 308 -36.30 -27.71 8.70
N GLU A 309 -35.90 -26.46 8.63
CA GLU A 309 -35.42 -25.70 9.77
C GLU A 309 -36.61 -25.20 10.61
N THR A 310 -36.57 -25.44 11.92
CA THR A 310 -37.71 -25.15 12.82
C THR A 310 -37.89 -23.67 13.13
N ALA A 311 -36.80 -22.90 13.08
CA ALA A 311 -36.79 -21.44 13.17
C ALA A 311 -36.05 -20.91 11.94
N PRO A 312 -36.71 -20.17 11.01
CA PRO A 312 -36.08 -19.78 9.75
C PRO A 312 -34.79 -18.98 9.96
N MET A 313 -33.70 -19.41 9.33
CA MET A 313 -32.39 -18.76 9.29
C MET A 313 -31.64 -18.66 10.63
N ASP A 314 -31.96 -19.50 11.61
CA ASP A 314 -31.18 -19.62 12.86
C ASP A 314 -29.95 -20.53 12.67
N GLY A 315 -30.00 -21.45 11.71
CA GLY A 315 -28.95 -22.41 11.38
C GLY A 315 -28.73 -23.48 12.45
N THR A 316 -29.55 -23.55 13.50
CA THR A 316 -29.29 -24.38 14.69
C THR A 316 -30.24 -25.55 14.86
N ASN A 317 -31.52 -25.42 14.47
CA ASN A 317 -32.55 -26.38 14.83
C ASN A 317 -33.32 -26.88 13.60
N TYR A 318 -33.31 -28.18 13.36
CA TYR A 318 -33.96 -28.82 12.21
C TYR A 318 -34.86 -29.97 12.67
N THR A 319 -35.93 -30.20 11.93
CA THR A 319 -36.79 -31.37 12.11
C THR A 319 -36.82 -32.15 10.80
N LEU A 320 -36.80 -33.47 10.92
CA LEU A 320 -36.97 -34.39 9.80
C LEU A 320 -37.86 -35.56 10.20
N THR A 321 -38.44 -36.21 9.20
CA THR A 321 -39.16 -37.47 9.35
C THR A 321 -38.33 -38.60 8.76
N ILE A 322 -38.18 -39.68 9.51
CA ILE A 322 -37.57 -40.92 9.04
C ILE A 322 -38.68 -41.88 8.63
N THR A 323 -38.64 -42.34 7.38
CA THR A 323 -39.54 -43.36 6.84
C THR A 323 -38.77 -44.68 6.72
N PRO A 324 -39.01 -45.67 7.60
CA PRO A 324 -38.38 -46.99 7.50
C PRO A 324 -38.71 -47.69 6.17
N THR A 325 -37.74 -48.38 5.59
CA THR A 325 -37.89 -49.06 4.28
C THR A 325 -38.19 -50.55 4.39
N SER A 326 -37.73 -51.21 5.46
CA SER A 326 -37.97 -52.62 5.72
C SER A 326 -37.97 -52.92 7.22
N ALA A 327 -38.60 -54.02 7.64
CA ALA A 327 -38.60 -54.44 9.05
C ALA A 327 -37.16 -54.71 9.55
N GLY A 328 -36.87 -54.29 10.78
CA GLY A 328 -35.56 -54.41 11.40
C GLY A 328 -34.99 -53.08 11.88
N GLU A 329 -33.71 -53.09 12.28
CA GLU A 329 -33.02 -51.92 12.84
C GLU A 329 -32.97 -50.76 11.84
N VAL A 330 -33.33 -49.57 12.34
CA VAL A 330 -33.19 -48.27 11.68
C VAL A 330 -32.23 -47.45 12.54
N ALA A 331 -31.14 -46.98 11.92
CA ALA A 331 -30.13 -46.17 12.60
C ALA A 331 -29.93 -44.84 11.88
N VAL A 332 -29.80 -43.75 12.65
CA VAL A 332 -29.64 -42.38 12.15
C VAL A 332 -28.47 -41.71 12.86
N TYR A 333 -27.57 -41.09 12.09
CA TYR A 333 -26.49 -40.27 12.62
C TYR A 333 -26.04 -39.22 11.59
N ILE A 334 -25.38 -38.17 12.06
CA ILE A 334 -24.76 -37.12 11.24
C ILE A 334 -23.25 -37.29 11.35
N PRO A 335 -22.51 -37.52 10.24
CA PRO A 335 -21.05 -37.59 10.24
C PRO A 335 -20.40 -36.27 10.67
N SER A 336 -19.09 -36.30 10.95
CA SER A 336 -18.32 -35.06 11.09
C SER A 336 -18.08 -34.41 9.73
N ASP A 337 -17.90 -33.08 9.73
CA ASP A 337 -17.46 -32.30 8.56
C ASP A 337 -18.44 -32.31 7.37
N VAL A 338 -19.75 -32.39 7.65
CA VAL A 338 -20.83 -32.34 6.66
C VAL A 338 -21.66 -31.05 6.73
N ALA A 339 -21.57 -30.34 7.84
CA ALA A 339 -22.20 -29.03 8.06
C ALA A 339 -21.18 -28.06 8.64
N HIS A 340 -21.16 -26.83 8.12
CA HIS A 340 -20.16 -25.83 8.42
C HIS A 340 -20.77 -24.57 9.04
N SER A 341 -20.05 -23.97 9.99
CA SER A 341 -20.37 -22.63 10.48
C SER A 341 -20.08 -21.57 9.42
N ALA A 342 -20.54 -20.33 9.64
CA ALA A 342 -20.18 -19.19 8.79
C ALA A 342 -18.65 -18.94 8.70
N ALA A 343 -17.89 -19.36 9.71
CA ALA A 343 -16.42 -19.27 9.73
C ALA A 343 -15.73 -20.42 8.98
N GLY A 344 -16.50 -21.39 8.46
CA GLY A 344 -16.00 -22.58 7.77
C GLY A 344 -15.62 -23.74 8.69
N ASN A 345 -16.07 -23.75 9.95
CA ASN A 345 -15.81 -24.87 10.87
C ASN A 345 -16.77 -26.04 10.61
N GLY A 346 -16.25 -27.19 10.24
CA GLY A 346 -17.03 -28.43 10.13
C GLY A 346 -17.56 -28.91 11.47
N ASN A 347 -18.73 -29.53 11.45
CA ASN A 347 -19.37 -30.08 12.64
C ASN A 347 -18.64 -31.32 13.17
N VAL A 348 -18.80 -31.62 14.46
CA VAL A 348 -18.47 -32.94 15.00
C VAL A 348 -19.58 -33.94 14.69
N ALA A 349 -19.28 -35.24 14.74
CA ALA A 349 -20.30 -36.27 14.56
C ALA A 349 -21.35 -36.22 15.68
N SER A 350 -22.62 -36.52 15.34
CA SER A 350 -23.70 -36.58 16.32
C SER A 350 -23.68 -37.86 17.17
N ASN A 351 -24.56 -37.94 18.16
CA ASN A 351 -25.03 -39.21 18.70
C ASN A 351 -25.75 -40.04 17.61
N THR A 352 -25.89 -41.35 17.84
CA THR A 352 -26.64 -42.25 16.96
C THR A 352 -27.96 -42.63 17.61
N ILE A 353 -29.05 -42.43 16.88
CA ILE A 353 -30.37 -42.98 17.24
C ILE A 353 -30.51 -44.35 16.57
N SER A 354 -30.91 -45.38 17.33
CA SER A 354 -31.25 -46.71 16.80
C SER A 354 -32.59 -47.18 17.37
N THR A 355 -33.43 -47.76 16.51
CA THR A 355 -34.75 -48.31 16.83
C THR A 355 -35.08 -49.49 15.92
N ASP A 356 -35.87 -50.45 16.40
CA ASP A 356 -36.33 -51.58 15.59
C ASP A 356 -37.71 -51.28 14.96
N PHE A 357 -37.79 -51.31 13.64
CA PHE A 357 -39.05 -51.11 12.92
C PHE A 357 -39.84 -52.41 12.80
N ASN A 358 -41.03 -52.43 13.41
CA ASN A 358 -41.98 -53.53 13.36
C ASN A 358 -43.35 -53.00 12.86
N PRO A 359 -43.65 -53.13 11.55
CA PRO A 359 -44.79 -52.49 10.89
C PRO A 359 -46.18 -52.96 11.37
#